data_AF-A0A259E2N5-F1
#
_entry.id   AF-A0A259E2N5-F1
#
_cell.length_a   1.000
_cell.length_b   1.000
_cell.length_c   1.000
_cell.angle_alpha   90.00
_cell.angle_beta   90.00
_cell.angle_gamma   90.00
#
_symmetry.space_group_name_H-M   'P 1'
#
loop_
_entity.id
_entity.type
_entity.pdbx_description
1 polymer ?
#
loop_
_entity_poly.entity_id
_entity_poly.type
_entity_poly.pdbx_seq_one_letter_code
_entity_poly.pdbx_strand_id
1 'polypeptide(L)'
;MDKTYNLNGGFKPTTKRFADLDGPDFFPTPAWATHALVENERFTGDLWESACGNGAMSTVLERTGQNVISSDLYDRGYGDPGIDFLTAERRVANVVTNPPYNAAEGFVRAGLKCAEHKFALLLRLAFLEGANRQRTIFTNAPPSRVWVFSERITFYPDGAVQKGTGTTAYAWFVWDKDATGSTELKWLTPGYRAKYS
;
A
#
# COMPACT_ATOMS: atom_id res chain seq x y z
N MET A 1 16.21 -28.95 27.61
CA MET A 1 16.24 -28.28 26.29
C MET A 1 14.93 -28.59 25.61
N ASP A 2 14.13 -27.55 25.39
CA ASP A 2 12.73 -27.68 24.98
C ASP A 2 12.60 -28.21 23.53
N LYS A 3 11.68 -29.16 23.33
CA LYS A 3 11.49 -29.99 22.12
C LYS A 3 10.20 -29.65 21.35
N THR A 4 9.69 -28.44 21.47
CA THR A 4 8.42 -28.05 20.83
C THR A 4 8.60 -26.94 19.80
N TYR A 5 9.30 -27.25 18.71
CA TYR A 5 9.09 -26.54 17.45
C TYR A 5 7.84 -27.10 16.80
N ASN A 6 6.69 -26.48 17.07
CA ASN A 6 5.44 -26.78 16.38
C ASN A 6 5.53 -26.30 14.91
N LEU A 7 6.07 -27.16 14.05
CA LEU A 7 6.16 -27.01 12.60
C LEU A 7 4.84 -27.44 11.94
N ASN A 8 3.76 -26.67 12.12
CA ASN A 8 2.53 -26.85 11.34
C ASN A 8 2.33 -25.69 10.36
N GLY A 9 3.27 -25.53 9.44
CA GLY A 9 3.11 -24.73 8.23
C GLY A 9 2.54 -25.58 7.10
N GLY A 10 1.25 -25.94 7.18
CA GLY A 10 0.58 -26.64 6.09
C GLY A 10 0.54 -25.77 4.84
N PHE A 11 1.37 -26.10 3.85
CA PHE A 11 1.38 -25.44 2.54
C PHE A 11 0.07 -25.77 1.82
N LYS A 12 -0.88 -24.83 1.83
CA LYS A 12 -2.01 -24.84 0.89
C LYS A 12 -1.61 -23.99 -0.31
N PRO A 13 -1.64 -24.52 -1.54
CA PRO A 13 -1.39 -23.71 -2.73
C PRO A 13 -2.37 -22.53 -2.74
N THR A 14 -1.83 -21.31 -2.77
CA THR A 14 -2.64 -20.13 -3.03
C THR A 14 -3.27 -20.27 -4.41
N THR A 15 -4.59 -20.26 -4.47
CA THR A 15 -5.33 -20.09 -5.71
C THR A 15 -4.79 -18.83 -6.39
N LYS A 16 -4.26 -18.97 -7.61
CA LYS A 16 -3.84 -17.83 -8.40
C LYS A 16 -5.06 -16.90 -8.52
N ARG A 17 -4.91 -15.65 -8.08
CA ARG A 17 -5.86 -14.58 -8.39
C ARG A 17 -5.86 -14.44 -9.91
N PHE A 18 -6.85 -15.02 -10.57
CA PHE A 18 -7.14 -14.72 -11.96
C PHE A 18 -7.80 -13.35 -11.93
N ALA A 19 -7.19 -12.37 -12.61
CA ALA A 19 -7.91 -11.14 -12.93
C ALA A 19 -8.97 -11.54 -13.96
N ASP A 20 -10.22 -11.63 -13.52
CA ASP A 20 -11.32 -11.96 -14.41
C ASP A 20 -11.55 -10.81 -15.42
N LEU A 21 -12.07 -11.16 -16.59
CA LEU A 21 -12.02 -10.36 -17.82
C LEU A 21 -13.03 -9.20 -17.87
N ASP A 22 -13.77 -8.93 -16.78
CA ASP A 22 -14.73 -7.81 -16.65
C ASP A 22 -14.19 -6.62 -15.81
N GLY A 23 -12.87 -6.60 -15.59
CA GLY A 23 -12.15 -5.61 -14.78
C GLY A 23 -11.48 -6.29 -13.59
N PRO A 24 -10.29 -5.84 -13.14
CA PRO A 24 -9.58 -6.54 -12.09
C PRO A 24 -10.43 -6.55 -10.81
N ASP A 25 -10.56 -7.75 -10.20
CA ASP A 25 -11.12 -7.95 -8.87
C ASP A 25 -10.70 -6.80 -7.95
N PHE A 26 -11.69 -6.06 -7.44
CA PHE A 26 -11.45 -4.92 -6.57
C PHE A 26 -11.31 -5.36 -5.12
N PHE A 27 -10.18 -5.01 -4.52
CA PHE A 27 -9.80 -5.38 -3.16
C PHE A 27 -9.58 -4.11 -2.33
N PRO A 28 -10.62 -3.56 -1.67
CA PRO A 28 -10.46 -2.35 -0.87
C PRO A 28 -9.45 -2.58 0.26
N THR A 29 -8.68 -1.53 0.55
CA THR A 29 -7.73 -1.55 1.66
C THR A 29 -8.49 -1.51 2.99
N PRO A 30 -8.28 -2.48 3.91
CA PRO A 30 -8.90 -2.41 5.23
C PRO A 30 -8.51 -1.12 5.95
N ALA A 31 -9.48 -0.39 6.51
CA ALA A 31 -9.27 0.92 7.12
C ALA A 31 -8.14 0.93 8.16
N TRP A 32 -8.05 -0.13 8.98
CA TRP A 32 -7.01 -0.28 9.99
C TRP A 32 -5.57 -0.24 9.43
N ALA A 33 -5.37 -0.69 8.18
CA ALA A 33 -4.05 -0.67 7.54
C ALA A 33 -3.64 0.77 7.17
N THR A 34 -4.59 1.61 6.75
CA THR A 34 -4.36 3.04 6.51
C THR A 34 -4.16 3.79 7.83
N HIS A 35 -4.96 3.48 8.87
CA HIS A 35 -4.76 4.03 10.20
C HIS A 35 -3.36 3.76 10.76
N ALA A 36 -2.84 2.55 10.53
CA ALA A 36 -1.48 2.20 10.94
C ALA A 36 -0.41 3.07 10.26
N LEU A 37 -0.61 3.49 9.01
CA LEU A 37 0.29 4.44 8.35
C LEU A 37 0.21 5.82 8.98
N VAL A 38 -0.98 6.43 9.01
CA VAL A 38 -1.14 7.84 9.39
C VAL A 38 -0.84 8.11 10.86
N GLU A 39 -0.90 7.10 11.73
CA GLU A 39 -0.45 7.20 13.12
C GLU A 39 1.09 7.12 13.28
N ASN A 40 1.81 6.58 12.30
CA ASN A 40 3.26 6.34 12.39
C ASN A 40 4.08 7.20 11.41
N GLU A 41 3.46 7.75 10.37
CA GLU A 41 4.09 8.58 9.35
C GLU A 41 3.33 9.90 9.22
N ARG A 42 4.02 11.01 9.49
CA ARG A 42 3.44 12.35 9.34
C ARG A 42 3.51 12.80 7.89
N PHE A 43 2.36 13.22 7.36
CA PHE A 43 2.24 13.92 6.08
C PHE A 43 1.91 15.39 6.30
N THR A 44 2.34 16.26 5.40
CA THR A 44 2.05 17.70 5.45
C THR A 44 1.85 18.20 4.02
N GLY A 45 0.74 18.91 3.82
CA GLY A 45 0.24 19.27 2.50
C GLY A 45 -0.67 18.20 1.90
N ASP A 46 -1.24 18.53 0.74
CA ASP A 46 -2.22 17.72 0.02
C ASP A 46 -1.78 16.26 -0.16
N LEU A 47 -2.75 15.36 0.02
CA LEU A 47 -2.62 13.93 -0.21
C LEU A 47 -3.34 13.55 -1.50
N TRP A 48 -2.72 12.69 -2.29
CA TRP A 48 -3.35 12.06 -3.43
C TRP A 48 -3.42 10.54 -3.27
N GLU A 49 -4.62 10.00 -3.21
CA GLU A 49 -4.87 8.58 -3.40
C GLU A 49 -5.15 8.29 -4.89
N SER A 50 -4.14 7.80 -5.59
CA SER A 50 -4.13 7.71 -7.05
C SER A 50 -4.69 6.41 -7.64
N ALA A 51 -5.19 5.51 -6.79
CA ALA A 51 -5.90 4.30 -7.16
C ALA A 51 -6.99 4.04 -6.11
N CYS A 52 -7.90 5.01 -5.97
CA CYS A 52 -8.75 5.13 -4.79
C CYS A 52 -9.86 4.09 -4.67
N GLY A 53 -10.18 3.43 -5.79
CA GLY A 53 -11.33 2.55 -5.87
C GLY A 53 -12.61 3.18 -5.33
N ASN A 54 -13.19 2.58 -4.30
CA ASN A 54 -14.41 3.07 -3.65
C ASN A 54 -14.15 4.12 -2.54
N GLY A 55 -12.92 4.60 -2.37
CA GLY A 55 -12.58 5.64 -1.39
C GLY A 55 -12.37 5.15 0.05
N ALA A 56 -12.23 3.83 0.26
CA ALA A 56 -12.04 3.26 1.60
C ALA A 56 -10.80 3.81 2.32
N MET A 57 -9.68 4.02 1.60
CA MET A 57 -8.50 4.64 2.17
C MET A 57 -8.64 6.17 2.23
N SER A 58 -9.27 6.81 1.24
CA SER A 58 -9.46 8.27 1.19
C SER A 58 -10.19 8.77 2.42
N THR A 59 -11.25 8.06 2.82
CA THR A 59 -12.05 8.36 4.02
C THR A 59 -11.20 8.34 5.30
N VAL A 60 -10.17 7.48 5.36
CA VAL A 60 -9.24 7.44 6.51
C VAL A 60 -8.22 8.57 6.39
N LEU A 61 -7.70 8.85 5.19
CA LEU A 61 -6.74 9.92 4.95
C LEU A 61 -7.33 11.31 5.27
N GLU A 62 -8.62 11.53 5.02
CA GLU A 62 -9.31 12.79 5.35
C GLU A 62 -9.24 13.11 6.85
N ARG A 63 -9.14 12.09 7.72
CA ARG A 63 -9.00 12.27 9.17
C ARG A 63 -7.66 12.88 9.59
N THR A 64 -6.68 12.95 8.69
CA THR A 64 -5.40 13.63 8.93
C THR A 64 -5.52 15.16 8.91
N GLY A 65 -6.68 15.68 8.48
CA GLY A 65 -6.92 17.11 8.30
C GLY A 65 -6.23 17.71 7.08
N GLN A 66 -5.59 16.89 6.24
CA GLN A 66 -5.06 17.32 4.95
C GLN A 66 -6.17 17.29 3.89
N ASN A 67 -6.02 18.09 2.83
CA ASN A 67 -6.84 17.95 1.63
C ASN A 67 -6.53 16.62 0.93
N VAL A 68 -7.56 15.84 0.61
CA VAL A 68 -7.42 14.53 -0.05
C VAL A 68 -8.00 14.59 -1.46
N ILE A 69 -7.12 14.45 -2.43
CA ILE A 69 -7.45 14.24 -3.84
C ILE A 69 -7.56 12.74 -4.06
N SER A 70 -8.61 12.28 -4.70
CA SER A 70 -8.82 10.86 -4.99
C SER A 70 -9.08 10.66 -6.48
N SER A 71 -8.38 9.71 -7.09
CA SER A 71 -8.60 9.34 -8.48
C SER A 71 -8.38 7.85 -8.69
N ASP A 72 -8.98 7.31 -9.74
CA ASP A 72 -8.78 5.93 -10.17
C ASP A 72 -8.78 5.84 -11.69
N LEU A 73 -8.17 4.78 -12.22
CA LEU A 73 -8.22 4.49 -13.65
C LEU A 73 -9.65 4.08 -14.07
N TYR A 74 -10.38 3.42 -13.17
CA TYR A 74 -11.73 2.92 -13.41
C TYR A 74 -12.76 3.72 -12.61
N ASP A 75 -13.94 3.92 -13.17
CA ASP A 75 -15.06 4.47 -12.41
C ASP A 75 -15.60 3.43 -11.42
N ARG A 76 -15.39 3.70 -10.13
CA ARG A 76 -15.86 2.87 -9.01
C ARG A 76 -16.73 3.67 -8.04
N GLY A 77 -17.31 4.78 -8.49
CA GLY A 77 -18.22 5.61 -7.71
C GLY A 77 -17.57 6.49 -6.65
N TYR A 78 -16.24 6.68 -6.70
CA TYR A 78 -15.50 7.58 -5.80
C TYR A 78 -14.28 8.18 -6.50
N GLY A 79 -13.99 9.46 -6.23
CA GLY A 79 -12.87 10.19 -6.83
C GLY A 79 -13.05 10.51 -8.33
N ASP A 80 -12.01 11.07 -8.93
CA ASP A 80 -11.96 11.36 -10.38
C ASP A 80 -11.64 10.06 -11.16
N PRO A 81 -12.54 9.55 -12.01
CA PRO A 81 -12.28 8.36 -12.81
C PRO A 81 -11.45 8.68 -14.08
N GLY A 82 -10.86 7.64 -14.68
CA GLY A 82 -10.12 7.73 -15.95
C GLY A 82 -8.71 8.30 -15.82
N ILE A 83 -8.18 8.42 -14.60
CA ILE A 83 -6.84 8.94 -14.35
C ILE A 83 -5.86 7.79 -14.20
N ASP A 84 -5.00 7.57 -15.21
CA ASP A 84 -3.89 6.64 -15.12
C ASP A 84 -2.71 7.26 -14.36
N PHE A 85 -2.47 6.80 -13.13
CA PHE A 85 -1.34 7.27 -12.32
C PHE A 85 0.02 7.02 -12.98
N LEU A 86 0.17 5.98 -13.80
CA LEU A 86 1.44 5.65 -14.43
C LEU A 86 1.88 6.71 -15.47
N THR A 87 0.92 7.44 -16.02
CA THR A 87 1.14 8.45 -17.07
C THR A 87 0.74 9.86 -16.63
N ALA A 88 0.28 10.02 -15.39
CA ALA A 88 -0.14 11.32 -14.88
C ALA A 88 1.01 12.35 -14.84
N GLU A 89 0.62 13.62 -15.01
CA GLU A 89 1.50 14.80 -14.91
C GLU A 89 1.23 15.64 -13.65
N ARG A 90 0.20 15.28 -12.88
CA ARG A 90 -0.18 16.00 -11.65
C ARG A 90 0.96 15.91 -10.62
N ARG A 91 1.33 17.05 -10.05
CA ARG A 91 2.23 17.12 -8.89
C ARG A 91 1.46 17.52 -7.64
N VAL A 92 1.72 16.84 -6.52
CA VAL A 92 1.06 17.03 -5.23
C VAL A 92 2.07 16.86 -4.11
N ALA A 93 1.81 17.46 -2.94
CA ALA A 93 2.71 17.35 -1.80
C ALA A 93 3.02 15.89 -1.45
N ASN A 94 1.98 15.05 -1.37
CA ASN A 94 2.12 13.65 -0.99
C ASN A 94 1.23 12.70 -1.82
N VAL A 95 1.68 11.47 -2.02
CA VAL A 95 0.88 10.39 -2.63
C VAL A 95 0.78 9.22 -1.65
N VAL A 96 -0.42 8.71 -1.38
CA VAL A 96 -0.62 7.54 -0.52
C VAL A 96 -1.61 6.61 -1.21
N THR A 97 -1.22 5.38 -1.52
CA THR A 97 -2.10 4.46 -2.25
C THR A 97 -1.74 2.99 -2.02
N ASN A 98 -2.67 2.10 -2.36
CA ASN A 98 -2.44 0.66 -2.52
C ASN A 98 -2.47 0.32 -4.01
N PRO A 99 -1.30 0.21 -4.68
CA PRO A 99 -1.25 -0.05 -6.11
C PRO A 99 -1.89 -1.39 -6.51
N PRO A 100 -2.40 -1.51 -7.74
CA PRO A 100 -2.78 -2.81 -8.28
C PRO A 100 -1.56 -3.75 -8.31
N TYR A 101 -1.81 -5.04 -8.06
CA TYR A 101 -0.79 -6.03 -7.68
C TYR A 101 0.43 -6.12 -8.60
N ASN A 102 0.23 -5.91 -9.92
CA ASN A 102 1.28 -6.04 -10.94
C ASN A 102 1.90 -4.69 -11.37
N ALA A 103 1.53 -3.57 -10.73
CA ALA A 103 1.96 -2.24 -11.16
C ALA A 103 2.97 -1.55 -10.23
N ALA A 104 3.45 -2.25 -9.19
CA ALA A 104 4.27 -1.66 -8.13
C ALA A 104 5.48 -0.84 -8.63
N GLU A 105 6.29 -1.37 -9.56
CA GLU A 105 7.44 -0.62 -10.08
C GLU A 105 7.04 0.63 -10.88
N GLY A 106 5.92 0.56 -11.61
CA GLY A 106 5.37 1.70 -12.33
C GLY A 106 4.88 2.78 -11.36
N PHE A 107 4.19 2.38 -10.29
CA PHE A 107 3.74 3.28 -9.23
C PHE A 107 4.91 3.92 -8.48
N VAL A 108 6.03 3.23 -8.30
CA VAL A 108 7.25 3.86 -7.74
C VAL A 108 7.78 4.94 -8.69
N ARG A 109 7.87 4.66 -10.00
CA ARG A 109 8.32 5.65 -11.00
C ARG A 109 7.39 6.87 -11.04
N ALA A 110 6.07 6.65 -11.05
CA ALA A 110 5.08 7.72 -11.01
C ALA A 110 5.13 8.50 -9.68
N GLY A 111 5.29 7.82 -8.54
CA GLY A 111 5.44 8.46 -7.23
C GLY A 111 6.67 9.37 -7.15
N LEU A 112 7.81 8.91 -7.69
CA LEU A 112 9.04 9.71 -7.78
C LEU A 112 8.83 11.00 -8.60
N LYS A 113 7.95 10.98 -9.60
CA LYS A 113 7.62 12.14 -10.43
C LYS A 113 6.56 13.04 -9.80
N CYS A 114 5.48 12.46 -9.28
CA CYS A 114 4.26 13.17 -8.90
C CYS A 114 4.29 13.71 -7.46
N ALA A 115 4.97 13.03 -6.53
CA ALA A 115 5.03 13.52 -5.15
C ALA A 115 6.12 14.59 -4.99
N GLU A 116 5.84 15.69 -4.30
CA GLU A 116 6.84 16.72 -4.00
C GLU A 116 7.67 16.37 -2.77
N HIS A 117 7.02 15.89 -1.71
CA HIS A 117 7.65 15.53 -0.44
C HIS A 117 7.70 14.02 -0.25
N LYS A 118 6.54 13.36 -0.11
CA LYS A 118 6.49 11.92 0.21
C LYS A 118 5.57 11.15 -0.69
N PHE A 119 5.91 9.89 -0.95
CA PHE A 119 4.91 8.91 -1.34
C PHE A 119 5.01 7.62 -0.53
N ALA A 120 3.85 7.06 -0.20
CA ALA A 120 3.70 5.82 0.55
C ALA A 120 2.88 4.81 -0.25
N LEU A 121 3.44 3.62 -0.48
CA LEU A 121 2.79 2.54 -1.21
C LEU A 121 2.59 1.34 -0.29
N LEU A 122 1.36 0.80 -0.22
CA LEU A 122 1.09 -0.45 0.47
C LEU A 122 1.47 -1.61 -0.46
N LEU A 123 2.56 -2.31 -0.14
CA LEU A 123 3.10 -3.37 -1.00
C LEU A 123 3.34 -4.64 -0.20
N ARG A 124 3.49 -5.76 -0.91
CA ARG A 124 3.99 -6.99 -0.31
C ARG A 124 5.41 -6.78 0.23
N LEU A 125 5.72 -7.37 1.38
CA LEU A 125 7.06 -7.26 1.98
C LEU A 125 8.17 -7.78 1.04
N ALA A 126 7.86 -8.81 0.24
CA ALA A 126 8.75 -9.33 -0.80
C ALA A 126 9.08 -8.31 -1.92
N PHE A 127 8.51 -7.11 -1.89
CA PHE A 127 8.97 -6.02 -2.75
C PHE A 127 10.42 -5.60 -2.45
N LEU A 128 10.92 -5.82 -1.23
CA LEU A 128 12.29 -5.48 -0.79
C LEU A 128 13.42 -6.18 -1.55
N GLU A 129 13.14 -7.22 -2.33
CA GLU A 129 14.16 -8.04 -3.00
C GLU A 129 13.97 -8.09 -4.52
N GLY A 130 14.77 -8.86 -5.25
CA GLY A 130 14.70 -8.97 -6.70
C GLY A 130 15.76 -8.13 -7.45
N ALA A 131 16.54 -8.81 -8.30
CA ALA A 131 17.69 -8.23 -8.99
C ALA A 131 17.33 -7.05 -9.90
N ASN A 132 16.15 -7.06 -10.54
CA ASN A 132 15.69 -5.93 -11.34
C ASN A 132 15.46 -4.69 -10.46
N ARG A 133 14.67 -4.82 -9.39
CA ARG A 133 14.37 -3.72 -8.47
C ARG A 133 15.61 -3.18 -7.78
N GLN A 134 16.58 -4.05 -7.45
CA GLN A 134 17.88 -3.60 -6.96
C GLN A 134 18.53 -2.61 -7.94
N ARG A 135 18.63 -2.99 -9.21
CA ARG A 135 19.32 -2.20 -10.25
C ARG A 135 18.54 -0.94 -10.67
N THR A 136 17.21 -0.99 -10.65
CA THR A 136 16.37 0.07 -11.24
C THR A 136 15.76 1.01 -10.20
N ILE A 137 15.47 0.51 -9.00
CA ILE A 137 14.82 1.28 -7.92
C ILE A 137 15.79 1.51 -6.78
N PHE A 138 16.26 0.46 -6.10
CA PHE A 138 16.93 0.62 -4.80
C PHE A 138 18.32 1.25 -4.90
N THR A 139 19.04 1.04 -6.01
CA THR A 139 20.31 1.73 -6.25
C THR A 139 20.12 3.24 -6.48
N ASN A 140 18.99 3.67 -7.06
CA ASN A 140 18.79 5.06 -7.50
C ASN A 140 17.96 5.88 -6.51
N ALA A 141 16.90 5.27 -5.98
CA ALA A 141 15.92 5.89 -5.10
C ALA A 141 15.30 4.82 -4.18
N PRO A 142 16.05 4.35 -3.16
CA PRO A 142 15.51 3.42 -2.17
C PRO A 142 14.44 4.10 -1.31
N PRO A 143 13.46 3.35 -0.78
CA PRO A 143 12.53 3.90 0.20
C PRO A 143 13.30 4.34 1.44
N SER A 144 12.90 5.47 2.01
CA SER A 144 13.47 6.00 3.25
C SER A 144 13.02 5.20 4.48
N ARG A 145 11.79 4.67 4.48
CA ARG A 145 11.21 3.87 5.57
C ARG A 145 10.36 2.74 5.03
N VAL A 146 10.36 1.62 5.75
CA VAL A 146 9.51 0.46 5.48
C VAL A 146 8.85 0.04 6.78
N TRP A 147 7.55 0.31 6.87
CA TRP A 147 6.70 -0.01 8.02
C TRP A 147 6.07 -1.39 7.83
N VAL A 148 6.70 -2.41 8.43
CA VAL A 148 6.29 -3.80 8.34
C VAL A 148 5.10 -4.06 9.25
N PHE A 149 4.03 -4.64 8.69
CA PHE A 149 2.88 -5.06 9.49
C PHE A 149 3.21 -6.30 10.33
N SER A 150 3.01 -6.20 11.65
CA SER A 150 3.11 -7.34 12.56
C SER A 150 1.84 -8.22 12.55
N GLU A 151 0.72 -7.66 12.09
CA GLU A 151 -0.55 -8.37 11.90
C GLU A 151 -0.82 -8.60 10.40
N ARG A 152 -1.39 -9.75 10.02
CA ARG A 152 -1.67 -10.02 8.60
C ARG A 152 -2.70 -9.07 8.04
N ILE A 153 -2.52 -8.54 6.83
CA ILE A 153 -3.61 -7.90 6.10
C ILE A 153 -4.33 -8.95 5.28
N THR A 154 -5.65 -9.01 5.39
CA THR A 154 -6.49 -9.84 4.53
C THR A 154 -7.33 -8.93 3.68
N PHE A 155 -7.17 -9.05 2.37
CA PHE A 155 -7.96 -8.33 1.38
C PHE A 155 -9.08 -9.25 0.91
N TYR A 156 -10.31 -8.80 1.08
CA TYR A 156 -11.50 -9.48 0.58
C TYR A 156 -11.99 -8.74 -0.68
N PRO A 157 -12.50 -9.47 -1.68
CA PRO A 157 -13.23 -8.82 -2.76
C PRO A 157 -14.40 -8.00 -2.19
N ASP A 158 -14.72 -6.90 -2.85
CA ASP A 158 -15.88 -6.09 -2.45
C ASP A 158 -17.18 -6.91 -2.47
N GLY A 159 -18.03 -6.72 -1.45
CA GLY A 159 -19.26 -7.49 -1.26
C GLY A 159 -19.09 -8.96 -0.83
N ALA A 160 -17.87 -9.49 -0.69
CA ALA A 160 -17.65 -10.89 -0.31
C ALA A 160 -17.79 -11.14 1.20
N VAL A 161 -18.25 -12.33 1.57
CA VAL A 161 -18.23 -12.80 2.97
C VAL A 161 -16.79 -12.93 3.46
N GLN A 162 -16.44 -12.20 4.52
CA GLN A 162 -15.10 -12.20 5.08
C GLN A 162 -14.80 -13.53 5.78
N LYS A 163 -14.01 -14.40 5.14
CA LYS A 163 -13.61 -15.69 5.69
C LYS A 163 -12.14 -16.01 5.42
N GLY A 164 -11.46 -16.52 6.44
CA GLY A 164 -10.05 -16.91 6.38
C GLY A 164 -9.09 -15.76 6.67
N THR A 165 -7.79 -16.03 6.56
CA THR A 165 -6.75 -15.01 6.74
C THR A 165 -5.74 -15.09 5.60
N GLY A 166 -5.33 -13.92 5.09
CA GLY A 166 -4.26 -13.81 4.11
C GLY A 166 -2.93 -14.26 4.72
N THR A 167 -2.12 -14.96 3.94
CA THR A 167 -0.78 -15.42 4.37
C THR A 167 0.32 -14.44 3.97
N THR A 168 0.03 -13.50 3.08
CA THR A 168 1.00 -12.54 2.54
C THR A 168 1.39 -11.49 3.57
N ALA A 169 2.69 -11.26 3.72
CA ALA A 169 3.23 -10.15 4.50
C ALA A 169 3.19 -8.87 3.67
N TYR A 170 2.76 -7.77 4.28
CA TYR A 170 2.69 -6.45 3.68
C TYR A 170 3.49 -5.44 4.51
N ALA A 171 3.84 -4.33 3.88
CA ALA A 171 4.44 -3.17 4.52
C ALA A 171 4.00 -1.89 3.79
N TRP A 172 4.02 -0.77 4.50
CA TRP A 172 4.04 0.54 3.85
C TRP A 172 5.48 0.90 3.49
N PHE A 173 5.72 1.20 2.21
CA PHE A 173 7.00 1.66 1.71
C PHE A 173 6.93 3.17 1.49
N VAL A 174 7.74 3.92 2.22
CA VAL A 174 7.72 5.39 2.22
C VAL A 174 9.00 5.92 1.59
N TRP A 175 8.84 6.65 0.49
CA TRP A 175 9.87 7.51 -0.08
C TRP A 175 9.63 8.93 0.37
N ASP A 176 10.51 9.40 1.22
CA ASP A 176 10.51 10.76 1.74
C ASP A 176 11.71 11.47 1.14
N LYS A 177 11.44 12.45 0.29
CA LYS A 177 12.45 13.18 -0.48
C LYS A 177 13.23 14.16 0.39
N ASP A 178 12.68 14.49 1.56
CA ASP A 178 13.30 15.39 2.53
C ASP A 178 14.10 14.59 3.58
N ALA A 179 13.97 13.26 3.62
CA ALA A 179 14.71 12.43 4.56
C ALA A 179 16.19 12.30 4.17
N THR A 180 17.07 12.56 5.15
CA THR A 180 18.51 12.30 5.02
C THR A 180 18.86 10.97 5.67
N GLY A 181 19.39 10.01 4.93
CA GLY A 181 19.91 8.77 5.51
C GLY A 181 19.66 7.52 4.69
N SER A 182 19.99 6.37 5.28
CA SER A 182 19.70 5.03 4.74
C SER A 182 18.26 4.61 5.01
N THR A 183 17.78 3.60 4.27
CA THR A 183 16.49 2.95 4.53
C THR A 183 16.37 2.44 5.96
N GLU A 184 15.28 2.80 6.65
CA GLU A 184 14.92 2.29 7.97
C GLU A 184 13.82 1.22 7.88
N LEU A 185 14.05 0.07 8.51
CA LEU A 185 13.02 -0.95 8.75
C LEU A 185 12.38 -0.71 10.12
N LYS A 186 11.05 -0.61 10.15
CA LYS A 186 10.26 -0.42 11.36
C LYS A 186 9.10 -1.39 11.39
N TRP A 187 8.62 -1.74 12.58
CA TRP A 187 7.48 -2.62 12.77
C TRP A 187 6.31 -1.86 13.35
N LEU A 188 5.15 -2.02 12.74
CA LEU A 188 3.90 -1.53 13.28
C LEU A 188 3.51 -2.41 14.47
N THR A 189 3.21 -1.79 15.61
CA THR A 189 2.78 -2.49 16.81
C THR A 189 1.43 -3.18 16.56
N PRO A 190 1.19 -4.37 17.14
CA PRO A 190 -0.13 -5.01 17.06
C PRO A 190 -1.23 -4.16 17.72
N GLY A 191 -2.48 -4.33 17.28
CA GLY A 191 -3.66 -3.72 17.88
C GLY A 191 -4.44 -2.80 16.95
N TYR A 192 -3.85 -2.39 15.82
CA TYR A 192 -4.54 -1.57 14.82
C TYR A 192 -5.79 -2.24 14.29
N ARG A 193 -5.71 -3.55 14.00
CA ARG A 193 -6.88 -4.30 13.54
C ARG A 193 -8.00 -4.23 14.57
N ALA A 194 -7.73 -4.57 15.83
CA ALA A 194 -8.75 -4.58 16.87
C ALA A 194 -9.35 -3.18 17.12
N LYS A 195 -8.54 -2.12 16.98
CA LYS A 195 -8.95 -0.73 17.21
C LYS A 195 -9.81 -0.15 16.08
N TYR A 196 -9.62 -0.59 14.84
CA TYR A 196 -10.17 0.04 13.62
C TYR A 196 -10.86 -0.93 12.66
N SER A 197 -11.27 -2.12 13.13
CA SER A 197 -12.12 -3.04 12.36
C SER A 197 -13.61 -2.76 12.57
#